data_AF-A0A7S0VSH4-F1
#
_entry.id   AF-A0A7S0VSH4-F1
#
_cell.length_a   1.000
_cell.length_b   1.000
_cell.length_c   1.000
_cell.angle_alpha   90.00
_cell.angle_beta   90.00
_cell.angle_gamma   90.00
#
_symmetry.space_group_name_H-M   'P 1'
#
loop_
_entity.id
_entity.type
_entity.pdbx_description
1 polymer ?
#
loop_
_entity_poly.entity_id
_entity_poly.type
_entity_poly.pdbx_seq_one_letter_code
_entity_poly.pdbx_strand_id
1 'polypeptide(L)'
;DNHFAEMLEDLFPRAVPEQVFVKHMTSVLNDNGFKGDTSINLVSTCRDELCRPFTDLLDSEWNPHFSISSLAGFVFCGRTGFKAAMAHAPIVDGKERYIFWVAPHIALSSDGQVGKCFRPHRRDASSACGALLGVLAELKSGKMSLRLDHP
;
A
#
# COMPACT_ATOMS: atom_id res chain seq x y z
N ASP A 1 -12.17 5.03 21.01
CA ASP A 1 -12.63 6.38 21.34
C ASP A 1 -13.63 6.78 20.28
N ASN A 2 -14.85 7.16 20.65
CA ASN A 2 -15.91 7.49 19.69
C ASN A 2 -15.52 8.69 18.82
N HIS A 3 -14.72 9.61 19.36
CA HIS A 3 -14.30 10.81 18.63
C HIS A 3 -13.40 10.49 17.42
N PHE A 4 -12.45 9.56 17.57
CA PHE A 4 -11.57 9.17 16.47
C PHE A 4 -12.35 8.43 15.37
N ALA A 5 -13.33 7.61 15.74
CA ALA A 5 -14.15 6.89 14.77
C ALA A 5 -15.02 7.82 13.92
N GLU A 6 -15.65 8.82 14.55
CA GLU A 6 -16.41 9.87 13.85
C GLU A 6 -15.52 10.66 12.88
N MET A 7 -14.35 11.10 13.35
CA MET A 7 -13.39 11.83 12.53
C MET A 7 -12.86 11.01 11.35
N LEU A 8 -12.62 9.71 11.55
CA LEU A 8 -12.20 8.81 10.49
C LEU A 8 -13.29 8.68 9.41
N GLU A 9 -14.55 8.54 9.81
CA GLU A 9 -15.67 8.45 8.87
C GLU A 9 -15.88 9.76 8.09
N ASP A 10 -15.73 10.91 8.76
CA ASP A 10 -15.85 12.23 8.11
C ASP A 10 -14.76 12.47 7.06
N LEU A 11 -13.51 12.11 7.36
CA LEU A 11 -12.36 12.34 6.48
C LEU A 11 -12.20 11.26 5.41
N PHE A 12 -12.52 10.00 5.76
CA PHE A 12 -12.31 8.81 4.94
C PHE A 12 -13.56 7.92 4.98
N PRO A 13 -14.68 8.36 4.39
CA PRO A 13 -15.92 7.60 4.44
C PRO A 13 -15.73 6.21 3.83
N ARG A 14 -16.27 5.19 4.50
CA ARG A 14 -16.10 3.75 4.17
C ARG A 14 -14.68 3.22 4.40
N ALA A 15 -13.87 3.90 5.20
CA ALA A 15 -12.65 3.29 5.72
C ALA A 15 -13.00 2.02 6.50
N VAL A 16 -12.27 0.94 6.25
CA VAL A 16 -12.45 -0.33 6.93
C VAL A 16 -11.11 -0.79 7.53
N PRO A 17 -11.13 -1.56 8.62
CA PRO A 17 -9.92 -2.21 9.11
C PRO A 17 -9.26 -3.06 8.03
N GLU A 18 -7.93 -3.12 8.02
CA GLU A 18 -7.16 -3.85 7.01
C GLU A 18 -7.56 -5.34 6.93
N GLN A 19 -7.85 -5.98 8.07
CA GLN A 19 -8.29 -7.38 8.13
C GLN A 19 -9.65 -7.58 7.46
N VAL A 20 -10.55 -6.61 7.61
CA VAL A 20 -11.87 -6.62 6.98
C VAL A 20 -11.69 -6.48 5.47
N PHE A 21 -10.87 -5.52 5.02
CA PHE A 21 -10.56 -5.34 3.61
C PHE A 21 -9.97 -6.61 2.97
N VAL A 22 -8.89 -7.15 3.54
CA VAL A 22 -8.21 -8.34 2.99
C VAL A 22 -9.16 -9.52 2.94
N LYS A 23 -9.91 -9.80 4.01
CA LYS A 23 -10.87 -10.90 4.04
C LYS A 23 -11.95 -10.78 2.95
N HIS A 24 -12.55 -9.60 2.80
CA HIS A 24 -13.60 -9.40 1.80
C HIS A 24 -13.04 -9.50 0.37
N MET A 25 -11.90 -8.89 0.11
CA MET A 25 -11.25 -8.99 -1.20
C MET A 25 -10.83 -10.43 -1.51
N THR A 26 -10.34 -11.17 -0.52
CA THR A 26 -10.02 -12.60 -0.70
C THR A 26 -11.25 -13.42 -1.04
N SER A 27 -12.39 -13.18 -0.38
CA SER A 27 -13.65 -13.84 -0.75
C SER A 27 -14.02 -13.57 -2.21
N VAL A 28 -14.00 -12.31 -2.64
CA VAL A 28 -14.32 -11.92 -4.02
C VAL A 28 -13.37 -12.58 -5.02
N LEU A 29 -12.08 -12.63 -4.73
CA LEU A 29 -11.08 -13.24 -5.61
C LEU A 29 -11.22 -14.75 -5.68
N ASN A 30 -11.47 -15.41 -4.54
CA ASN A 30 -11.73 -16.85 -4.47
C ASN A 30 -12.95 -17.26 -5.31
N ASP A 31 -14.03 -16.47 -5.24
CA ASP A 31 -15.25 -16.68 -6.04
C ASP A 31 -15.00 -16.56 -7.55
N ASN A 32 -13.89 -15.91 -7.94
CA ASN A 32 -13.45 -15.74 -9.32
C ASN A 32 -12.28 -16.65 -9.71
N GLY A 33 -11.97 -17.67 -8.89
CA GLY A 33 -10.97 -18.70 -9.20
C GLY A 33 -9.51 -18.29 -8.96
N PHE A 34 -9.28 -17.19 -8.24
CA PHE A 34 -7.96 -16.81 -7.74
C PHE A 34 -7.77 -17.42 -6.36
N LYS A 35 -6.69 -18.15 -6.16
CA LYS A 35 -6.31 -18.77 -4.87
C LYS A 35 -4.80 -18.64 -4.68
N GLY A 36 -4.32 -18.87 -3.46
CA GLY A 36 -2.88 -18.83 -3.17
C GLY A 36 -2.04 -19.74 -4.08
N ASP A 37 -2.56 -20.89 -4.48
CA ASP A 37 -1.88 -21.87 -5.34
C ASP A 37 -2.10 -21.67 -6.85
N THR A 38 -3.07 -20.83 -7.25
CA THR A 38 -3.38 -20.58 -8.67
C THR A 38 -2.95 -19.21 -9.16
N SER A 39 -2.49 -18.34 -8.27
CA SER A 39 -2.18 -16.94 -8.57
C SER A 39 -0.91 -16.46 -7.88
N ILE A 40 -0.28 -15.43 -8.45
CA ILE A 40 0.80 -14.70 -7.81
C ILE A 40 0.33 -13.31 -7.39
N ASN A 41 0.71 -12.91 -6.18
CA ASN A 41 0.47 -11.57 -5.67
C ASN A 41 1.63 -10.64 -6.05
N LEU A 42 1.29 -9.48 -6.62
CA LEU A 42 2.21 -8.36 -6.81
C LEU A 42 1.74 -7.20 -5.93
N VAL A 43 2.58 -6.76 -5.00
CA VAL A 43 2.18 -5.74 -4.02
C VAL A 43 3.03 -4.48 -4.17
N SER A 44 2.36 -3.35 -4.35
CA SER A 44 2.92 -2.01 -4.36
C SER A 44 2.32 -1.18 -3.24
N THR A 45 3.06 -1.06 -2.14
CA THR A 45 2.80 -0.07 -1.09
C THR A 45 3.97 0.91 -1.00
N CYS A 46 3.81 1.96 -0.20
CA CYS A 46 4.96 2.77 0.16
C CYS A 46 6.03 1.91 0.87
N ARG A 47 7.31 2.25 0.68
CA ARG A 47 8.43 1.64 1.42
C ARG A 47 8.48 2.02 2.91
N ASP A 48 7.57 2.87 3.35
CA ASP A 48 7.37 3.22 4.76
C ASP A 48 7.05 1.96 5.58
N GLU A 49 7.71 1.78 6.71
CA GLU A 49 7.55 0.57 7.55
C GLU A 49 6.12 0.42 8.08
N LEU A 50 5.35 1.52 8.14
CA LEU A 50 3.94 1.49 8.53
C LEU A 50 3.06 0.68 7.58
N CYS A 51 3.54 0.39 6.36
CA CYS A 51 2.80 -0.43 5.40
C CYS A 51 3.04 -1.94 5.60
N ARG A 52 4.00 -2.35 6.44
CA ARG A 52 4.35 -3.77 6.65
C ARG A 52 3.19 -4.63 7.17
N PRO A 53 2.37 -4.19 8.15
CA PRO A 53 1.25 -5.01 8.62
C PRO A 53 0.30 -5.44 7.49
N PHE A 54 0.02 -4.54 6.54
CA PHE A 54 -0.80 -4.85 5.37
C PHE A 54 -0.14 -5.90 4.46
N THR A 55 1.16 -5.77 4.17
CA THR A 55 1.87 -6.75 3.33
C THR A 55 1.98 -8.11 4.00
N ASP A 56 2.25 -8.14 5.31
CA ASP A 56 2.37 -9.37 6.09
C ASP A 56 1.02 -10.09 6.21
N LEU A 57 -0.08 -9.32 6.31
CA LEU A 57 -1.43 -9.86 6.28
C LEU A 57 -1.78 -10.48 4.92
N LEU A 58 -1.42 -9.82 3.81
CA LEU A 58 -1.60 -10.39 2.47
C LEU A 58 -0.79 -11.69 2.29
N ASP A 59 0.47 -11.69 2.72
CA ASP A 59 1.35 -12.86 2.61
C ASP A 59 0.86 -14.04 3.46
N SER A 60 0.27 -13.76 4.64
CA SER A 60 -0.28 -14.81 5.49
C SER A 60 -1.61 -15.39 4.99
N GLU A 61 -2.44 -14.59 4.30
CA GLU A 61 -3.70 -15.06 3.72
C GLU A 61 -3.49 -15.81 2.39
N TRP A 62 -2.49 -15.41 1.59
CA TRP A 62 -2.30 -15.96 0.25
C TRP A 62 -1.05 -16.83 0.10
N ASN A 63 0.10 -16.17 0.03
CA ASN A 63 1.47 -16.68 -0.16
C ASN A 63 2.38 -15.45 -0.28
N PRO A 64 3.71 -15.57 -0.07
CA PRO A 64 4.64 -14.47 -0.23
C PRO A 64 4.52 -13.76 -1.58
N HIS A 65 4.38 -12.45 -1.56
CA HIS A 65 4.22 -11.62 -2.75
C HIS A 65 5.54 -11.32 -3.48
N PHE A 66 5.42 -10.99 -4.77
CA PHE A 66 6.47 -10.28 -5.50
C PHE A 66 6.34 -8.78 -5.23
N SER A 67 7.35 -8.18 -4.59
CA SER A 67 7.31 -6.75 -4.27
C SER A 67 7.54 -5.88 -5.51
N ILE A 68 6.56 -5.03 -5.82
CA ILE A 68 6.64 -3.94 -6.81
C ILE A 68 6.53 -2.56 -6.13
N SER A 69 6.96 -2.50 -4.87
CA SER A 69 6.83 -1.33 -3.98
C SER A 69 7.85 -0.22 -4.27
N SER A 70 7.42 1.03 -4.15
CA SER A 70 8.29 2.22 -4.22
C SER A 70 7.90 3.27 -3.18
N LEU A 71 8.57 4.42 -3.17
CA LEU A 71 8.06 5.58 -2.42
C LEU A 71 6.62 5.89 -2.86
N ALA A 72 5.77 6.28 -1.89
CA ALA A 72 4.36 6.61 -2.07
C ALA A 72 3.45 5.50 -2.64
N GLY A 73 3.95 4.27 -2.82
CA GLY A 73 3.16 3.19 -3.44
C GLY A 73 3.03 3.32 -4.96
N PHE A 74 3.91 4.10 -5.60
CA PHE A 74 4.01 4.09 -7.05
C PHE A 74 4.57 2.76 -7.57
N VAL A 75 4.28 2.46 -8.84
CA VAL A 75 4.76 1.25 -9.50
C VAL A 75 5.93 1.60 -10.42
N PHE A 76 7.13 1.63 -9.85
CA PHE A 76 8.38 1.97 -10.57
C PHE A 76 9.23 0.74 -10.96
N CYS A 77 8.73 -0.49 -10.78
CA CYS A 77 9.44 -1.71 -11.19
C CYS A 77 9.64 -1.80 -12.72
N GLY A 78 8.87 -1.02 -13.48
CA GLY A 78 8.94 -0.95 -14.94
C GLY A 78 8.57 -2.27 -15.63
N ARG A 79 8.73 -2.29 -16.96
CA ARG A 79 8.40 -3.46 -17.79
C ARG A 79 9.21 -4.69 -17.39
N THR A 80 10.48 -4.49 -17.02
CA THR A 80 11.36 -5.59 -16.59
C THR A 80 10.89 -6.22 -15.28
N GLY A 81 10.53 -5.41 -14.29
CA GLY A 81 9.99 -5.93 -13.02
C GLY A 81 8.67 -6.69 -13.20
N PHE A 82 7.76 -6.18 -14.03
CA PHE A 82 6.54 -6.91 -14.37
C PHE A 82 6.83 -8.24 -15.06
N LYS A 83 7.73 -8.26 -16.05
CA LYS A 83 8.11 -9.52 -16.72
C LYS A 83 8.70 -10.54 -15.75
N ALA A 84 9.54 -10.09 -14.80
CA ALA A 84 10.10 -10.96 -13.77
C ALA A 84 8.99 -11.53 -12.87
N ALA A 85 8.08 -10.70 -12.39
CA ALA A 85 6.95 -11.15 -11.58
C ALA A 85 6.03 -12.12 -12.33
N MET A 86 5.74 -11.82 -13.60
CA MET A 86 4.84 -12.63 -14.41
C MET A 86 5.43 -14.02 -14.70
N ALA A 87 6.74 -14.11 -14.91
CA ALA A 87 7.44 -15.39 -15.11
C ALA A 87 7.40 -16.32 -13.88
N HIS A 88 6.98 -15.82 -12.70
CA HIS A 88 6.86 -16.61 -11.48
C HIS A 88 5.42 -17.08 -11.21
N ALA A 89 4.45 -16.70 -12.05
CA ALA A 89 3.06 -17.09 -11.83
C ALA A 89 2.85 -18.60 -11.98
N PRO A 90 2.04 -19.22 -11.10
CA PRO A 90 1.57 -20.58 -11.32
C PRO A 90 0.79 -20.68 -12.64
N ILE A 91 1.03 -21.77 -13.37
CA ILE A 91 0.24 -22.13 -14.55
C ILE A 91 -0.71 -23.24 -14.14
N VAL A 92 -1.97 -22.89 -13.90
CA VAL A 92 -3.03 -23.84 -13.50
C VAL A 92 -4.18 -23.76 -14.51
N ASP A 93 -4.58 -24.91 -15.04
CA ASP A 93 -5.56 -25.05 -16.14
C ASP A 93 -5.15 -24.30 -17.41
N GLY A 94 -3.84 -24.26 -17.70
CA GLY A 94 -3.28 -23.54 -18.84
C GLY A 94 -3.39 -22.01 -18.72
N LYS A 95 -3.62 -21.48 -17.51
CA LYS A 95 -3.76 -20.04 -17.23
C LYS A 95 -2.83 -19.60 -16.12
N GLU A 96 -2.21 -18.44 -16.34
CA GLU A 96 -1.57 -17.64 -15.31
C GLU A 96 -2.59 -16.67 -14.72
N ARG A 97 -2.50 -16.41 -13.41
CA ARG A 97 -3.37 -15.45 -12.72
C ARG A 97 -2.53 -14.50 -11.88
N TYR A 98 -2.84 -13.22 -11.98
CA TYR A 98 -2.07 -12.15 -11.36
C TYR A 98 -3.00 -11.31 -10.49
N ILE A 99 -2.61 -11.06 -9.24
CA ILE A 99 -3.33 -10.16 -8.34
C ILE A 99 -2.42 -8.98 -8.04
N PHE A 100 -2.91 -7.76 -8.26
CA PHE A 100 -2.16 -6.53 -8.00
C PHE A 100 -2.79 -5.80 -6.82
N TRP A 101 -2.02 -5.65 -5.74
CA TRP A 101 -2.39 -4.85 -4.58
C TRP A 101 -1.59 -3.55 -4.61
N VAL A 102 -2.21 -2.47 -5.09
CA VAL A 102 -1.54 -1.16 -5.26
C VAL A 102 -2.24 -0.14 -4.36
N ALA A 103 -1.53 0.36 -3.35
CA ALA A 103 -2.10 1.27 -2.37
C ALA A 103 -1.10 2.36 -1.92
N PRO A 104 -1.44 3.65 -2.07
CA PRO A 104 -0.77 4.70 -1.30
C PRO A 104 -1.19 4.60 0.17
N HIS A 105 -0.51 5.31 1.05
CA HIS A 105 -0.88 5.38 2.47
C HIS A 105 -0.92 6.83 2.98
N ILE A 106 -1.72 7.03 4.02
CA ILE A 106 -1.79 8.28 4.77
C ILE A 106 -2.02 7.95 6.24
N ALA A 107 -1.41 8.72 7.13
CA ALA A 107 -1.70 8.62 8.56
C ALA A 107 -2.79 9.61 8.97
N LEU A 108 -3.53 9.24 10.00
CA LEU A 108 -4.43 10.12 10.73
C LEU A 108 -4.04 10.03 12.21
N SER A 109 -3.59 11.13 12.80
CA SER A 109 -3.28 11.16 14.23
C SER A 109 -4.55 11.26 15.07
N SER A 110 -4.44 10.92 16.36
CA SER A 110 -5.57 10.96 17.30
C SER A 110 -6.16 12.34 17.55
N ASP A 111 -5.39 13.40 17.27
CA ASP A 111 -5.82 14.81 17.33
C ASP A 111 -6.30 15.34 15.96
N GLY A 112 -6.44 14.46 14.96
CA GLY A 112 -7.03 14.76 13.66
C GLY A 112 -6.11 15.39 12.63
N GLN A 113 -4.80 15.38 12.87
CA GLN A 113 -3.86 15.82 11.85
C GLN A 113 -3.70 14.74 10.77
N VAL A 114 -4.16 15.07 9.57
CA VAL A 114 -3.97 14.25 8.37
C VAL A 114 -2.51 14.31 7.91
N GLY A 115 -1.95 13.14 7.64
CA GLY A 115 -0.56 12.97 7.20
C GLY A 115 0.46 12.89 8.33
N LYS A 116 0.03 12.77 9.59
CA LYS A 116 0.91 12.74 10.77
C LYS A 116 0.71 11.47 11.61
N CYS A 117 1.83 10.94 12.11
CA CYS A 117 1.83 9.81 13.03
C CYS A 117 3.01 9.89 14.02
N PHE A 118 2.84 9.26 15.18
CA PHE A 118 3.94 9.01 16.11
C PHE A 118 4.62 7.69 15.75
N ARG A 119 5.95 7.69 15.70
CA ARG A 119 6.76 6.49 15.47
C ARG A 119 7.46 6.07 16.76
N PRO A 120 7.71 4.77 16.97
CA PRO A 120 8.44 4.30 18.14
C PRO A 120 9.75 5.06 18.33
N HIS A 121 10.01 5.46 19.58
CA HIS A 121 11.24 6.15 19.97
C HIS A 121 11.49 7.50 19.29
N ARG A 122 10.46 8.16 18.75
CA ARG A 122 10.54 9.56 18.32
C ARG A 122 9.71 10.43 19.27
N ARG A 123 10.30 11.55 19.68
CA ARG A 123 9.62 12.55 20.52
C ARG A 123 8.48 13.24 19.78
N ASP A 124 8.71 13.58 18.52
CA ASP A 124 7.81 14.41 17.72
C ASP A 124 7.10 13.59 16.66
N ALA A 125 5.89 14.05 16.28
CA ALA A 125 5.14 13.48 15.18
C ALA A 125 5.92 13.60 13.85
N SER A 126 5.83 12.55 13.04
CA SER A 126 6.47 12.46 11.73
C SER A 126 5.41 12.38 10.63
N SER A 127 5.84 12.61 9.39
CA SER A 127 4.97 12.58 8.21
C SER A 127 4.74 11.15 7.71
N ALA A 128 3.53 10.86 7.25
CA ALA A 128 3.15 9.61 6.59
C ALA A 128 1.93 9.84 5.67
N CYS A 129 2.03 9.72 4.35
CA CYS A 129 3.22 9.43 3.56
C CYS A 129 4.14 10.65 3.41
N GLY A 130 5.40 10.54 3.85
CA GLY A 130 6.39 11.61 3.70
C GLY A 130 6.65 12.00 2.24
N ALA A 131 6.69 11.03 1.32
CA ALA A 131 6.90 11.28 -0.10
C ALA A 131 5.74 12.07 -0.73
N LEU A 132 4.48 11.68 -0.46
CA LEU A 132 3.32 12.41 -0.98
C LEU A 132 3.22 13.82 -0.39
N LEU A 133 3.55 13.99 0.89
CA LEU A 133 3.56 15.31 1.52
C LEU A 133 4.67 16.22 0.98
N GLY A 134 5.83 15.65 0.63
CA GLY A 134 6.90 16.37 -0.07
C GLY A 134 6.44 16.90 -1.43
N VAL A 135 5.87 16.03 -2.26
CA VAL A 135 5.31 16.43 -3.57
C VAL A 135 4.20 17.48 -3.40
N LEU A 136 3.30 17.29 -2.43
CA LEU A 136 2.23 18.25 -2.16
C LEU A 136 2.79 19.63 -1.77
N ALA A 137 3.87 19.68 -0.99
CA ALA A 137 4.51 20.93 -0.61
C ALA A 137 5.13 21.66 -1.82
N GLU A 138 5.80 20.92 -2.71
CA GLU A 138 6.33 21.48 -3.96
C GLU A 138 5.23 22.04 -4.85
N LEU A 139 4.16 21.26 -5.06
CA LEU A 139 3.00 21.69 -5.84
C LEU A 139 2.37 22.97 -5.27
N LYS A 140 2.16 23.04 -3.95
CA LYS A 140 1.64 24.23 -3.27
C LYS A 140 2.56 25.45 -3.39
N SER A 141 3.88 25.23 -3.43
CA SER A 141 4.85 26.31 -3.57
C SER A 141 4.96 26.86 -4.99
N GLY A 142 4.38 26.16 -5.99
CA GLY A 142 4.54 26.49 -7.41
C GLY A 142 5.96 26.23 -7.94
N LYS A 143 6.82 25.57 -7.16
CA LYS A 143 8.20 25.24 -7.51
C LYS A 143 8.38 23.72 -7.34
N MET A 144 8.71 23.05 -8.44
CA MET A 144 8.97 21.62 -8.44
C MET A 144 10.44 21.37 -8.73
N SER A 145 11.11 20.59 -7.89
CA SER A 145 12.50 20.18 -8.14
C SER A 145 12.51 18.90 -8.94
N LEU A 146 12.70 19.02 -10.25
CA LEU A 146 12.76 17.85 -11.16
C LEU A 146 14.15 17.20 -11.24
N ARG A 147 15.09 17.63 -10.41
CA ARG A 147 16.44 17.06 -10.38
C ARG A 147 16.39 15.73 -9.64
N LEU A 148 17.18 14.78 -10.11
CA LEU A 148 17.41 13.55 -9.35
C LEU A 148 18.20 13.92 -8.08
N ASP A 149 17.75 13.41 -6.95
CA ASP A 149 18.48 13.50 -5.69
C ASP A 149 19.75 12.65 -5.83
N HIS A 150 20.88 13.33 -6.03
CA HIS A 150 22.20 12.73 -5.94
C HIS A 150 22.71 12.86 -4.49
N PRO A 151 23.36 11.82 -3.93
CA PRO A 151 24.01 11.92 -2.62
C PRO A 151 25.06 13.02 -2.55
#